data_AF-I1CMZ5-F1
#
_entry.id   AF-I1CMZ5-F1
#
_cell.length_a   1.000
_cell.length_b   1.000
_cell.length_c   1.000
_cell.angle_alpha   90.00
_cell.angle_beta   90.00
_cell.angle_gamma   90.00
#
_symmetry.space_group_name_H-M   'P 1'
#
loop_
_entity.id
_entity.type
_entity.pdbx_description
1 polymer ?
#
loop_
_entity_poly.entity_id
_entity_poly.type
_entity_poly.pdbx_seq_one_letter_code
_entity_poly.pdbx_strand_id
1 'polypeptide(L)'
;MVSKQTLTVLGLQLTVYGLEEYKNLPEAYPASIMFALHGRLQNQASMMPLCEKLCGLNDHKDFANRHLIVVSFDSPNHGSRLVNAEANGGWQEGGKTNERHALDMWSMLYSTARTVSELMDVIEHYLFGPLDRARVETWGVVGFSMGGHAAFLAAAEGTEPVMDVD
;
A
#
# COMPACT_ATOMS: atom_id res chain seq x y z
N MET A 1 -3.27 -10.46 -18.12
CA MET A 1 -2.30 -9.49 -17.55
C MET A 1 -3.11 -8.53 -16.73
N VAL A 2 -2.75 -8.33 -15.46
CA VAL A 2 -3.49 -7.47 -14.54
C VAL A 2 -3.24 -6.00 -14.89
N SER A 3 -4.28 -5.17 -14.92
CA SER A 3 -4.13 -3.72 -15.17
C SER A 3 -3.26 -3.06 -14.11
N LYS A 4 -2.49 -2.05 -14.52
CA LYS A 4 -1.61 -1.25 -13.65
C LYS A 4 -1.79 0.23 -13.95
N GLN A 5 -2.08 1.01 -12.92
CA GLN A 5 -2.30 2.46 -13.01
C GLN A 5 -1.45 3.19 -11.98
N THR A 6 -0.94 4.36 -12.34
CA THR A 6 -0.25 5.23 -11.39
C THR A 6 -1.19 6.36 -10.98
N LEU A 7 -1.42 6.52 -9.68
CA LEU A 7 -2.21 7.61 -9.11
C LEU A 7 -1.35 8.43 -8.15
N THR A 8 -1.64 9.73 -8.03
CA THR A 8 -1.03 10.59 -7.00
C THR A 8 -2.03 10.87 -5.90
N VAL A 9 -1.77 10.38 -4.68
CA VAL A 9 -2.65 10.50 -3.52
C VAL A 9 -1.80 10.84 -2.30
N LEU A 10 -2.19 11.84 -1.50
CA LEU A 10 -1.40 12.33 -0.35
C LEU A 10 0.06 12.72 -0.71
N GLY A 11 0.30 13.17 -1.93
CA GLY A 11 1.65 13.47 -2.42
C GLY A 11 2.52 12.23 -2.71
N LEU A 12 1.92 11.04 -2.74
CA LEU A 12 2.58 9.77 -3.03
C LEU A 12 2.21 9.27 -4.42
N GLN A 13 3.18 8.69 -5.13
CA GLN A 13 2.91 7.90 -6.33
C GLN A 13 2.52 6.48 -5.91
N LEU A 14 1.25 6.16 -6.08
CA LEU A 14 0.69 4.83 -5.88
C LEU A 14 0.69 4.06 -7.20
N THR A 15 1.09 2.80 -7.16
CA THR A 15 0.76 1.83 -8.21
C THR A 15 -0.47 1.03 -7.79
N VAL A 16 -1.54 1.13 -8.56
CA VAL A 16 -2.81 0.42 -8.37
C VAL A 16 -2.93 -0.70 -9.39
N TYR A 17 -3.21 -1.91 -8.91
CA TYR A 17 -3.37 -3.12 -9.71
C TYR A 17 -4.82 -3.61 -9.68
N GLY A 18 -5.35 -4.03 -10.84
CA GLY A 18 -6.67 -4.64 -10.94
C GLY A 18 -7.85 -3.67 -11.03
N LEU A 19 -7.60 -2.36 -11.15
CA LEU A 19 -8.65 -1.34 -11.15
C LEU A 19 -9.44 -1.26 -12.46
N GLU A 20 -8.84 -1.51 -13.64
CA GLU A 20 -9.62 -1.52 -14.88
C GLU A 20 -10.58 -2.72 -14.93
N GLU A 21 -10.15 -3.88 -14.43
CA GLU A 21 -10.99 -5.06 -14.30
C GLU A 21 -12.19 -4.78 -13.40
N TYR A 22 -11.98 -4.09 -12.28
CA TYR A 22 -13.05 -3.65 -11.40
C TYR A 22 -14.06 -2.74 -12.12
N LYS A 23 -13.58 -1.76 -12.91
CA LYS A 23 -14.46 -0.82 -13.62
C LYS A 23 -15.37 -1.48 -14.67
N ASN A 24 -15.04 -2.70 -15.09
CA ASN A 24 -15.86 -3.50 -16.00
C ASN A 24 -16.92 -4.37 -15.28
N LEU A 25 -16.92 -4.39 -13.95
CA LEU A 25 -17.92 -5.10 -13.14
C LEU A 25 -19.22 -4.28 -13.03
N PRO A 26 -20.34 -4.89 -12.62
CA PRO A 26 -21.58 -4.18 -12.35
C PRO A 26 -21.37 -3.00 -11.40
N GLU A 27 -22.19 -1.97 -11.55
CA GLU A 27 -22.14 -0.81 -10.68
C GLU A 27 -22.31 -1.22 -9.21
N ALA A 28 -21.49 -0.61 -8.34
CA ALA A 28 -21.45 -0.86 -6.91
C ALA A 28 -21.06 -2.29 -6.48
N TYR A 29 -20.30 -3.02 -7.31
CA TYR A 29 -19.69 -4.29 -6.94
C TYR A 29 -18.73 -4.12 -5.73
N PRO A 30 -18.75 -5.00 -4.72
CA PRO A 30 -17.87 -4.88 -3.56
C PRO A 30 -16.38 -4.96 -3.91
N ALA A 31 -15.58 -4.05 -3.34
CA ALA A 31 -14.14 -4.03 -3.47
C ALA A 31 -13.44 -4.47 -2.19
N SER A 32 -12.23 -4.98 -2.34
CA SER A 32 -11.27 -5.13 -1.25
C SER A 32 -9.94 -4.55 -1.67
N ILE A 33 -9.27 -3.85 -0.77
CA ILE A 33 -7.97 -3.24 -1.03
C ILE A 33 -6.90 -3.93 -0.19
N MET A 34 -5.83 -4.39 -0.84
CA MET A 34 -4.63 -4.89 -0.20
C MET A 34 -3.46 -3.96 -0.46
N PHE A 35 -2.89 -3.38 0.60
CA PHE A 35 -1.63 -2.63 0.51
C PHE A 35 -0.43 -3.59 0.48
N ALA A 36 0.46 -3.44 -0.50
CA ALA A 36 1.66 -4.24 -0.66
C ALA A 36 2.92 -3.40 -0.40
N LEU A 37 3.63 -3.69 0.70
CA LEU A 37 4.73 -2.89 1.22
C LEU A 37 6.09 -3.54 0.94
N HIS A 38 6.99 -2.81 0.27
CA HIS A 38 8.32 -3.31 -0.11
C HIS A 38 9.32 -3.36 1.05
N GLY A 39 10.42 -4.11 0.86
CA GLY A 39 11.51 -4.19 1.82
C GLY A 39 12.45 -2.99 1.79
N ARG A 40 13.34 -2.91 2.80
CA ARG A 40 14.38 -1.88 2.86
C ARG A 40 15.28 -1.94 1.62
N LEU A 41 15.74 -0.79 1.15
CA LEU A 41 16.58 -0.62 -0.05
C LEU A 41 15.89 -1.02 -1.37
N GLN A 42 14.58 -1.28 -1.34
CA GLN A 42 13.77 -1.58 -2.53
C GLN A 42 12.83 -0.39 -2.86
N ASN A 43 11.86 -0.64 -3.73
CA ASN A 43 10.83 0.30 -4.13
C ASN A 43 9.54 -0.46 -4.50
N GLN A 44 8.44 0.25 -4.71
CA GLN A 44 7.14 -0.32 -5.01
C GLN A 44 7.11 -1.29 -6.20
N ALA A 45 8.00 -1.13 -7.18
CA ALA A 45 8.07 -2.02 -8.35
C ALA A 45 8.56 -3.42 -7.98
N SER A 46 9.30 -3.59 -6.88
CA SER A 46 9.70 -4.92 -6.40
C SER A 46 8.50 -5.76 -5.94
N MET A 47 7.36 -5.13 -5.67
CA MET A 47 6.13 -5.82 -5.25
C MET A 47 5.31 -6.36 -6.42
N MET A 48 5.63 -5.97 -7.66
CA MET A 48 4.84 -6.32 -8.84
C MET A 48 4.50 -7.82 -8.95
N PRO A 49 5.44 -8.78 -8.78
CA PRO A 49 5.11 -10.19 -8.87
C PRO A 49 4.10 -10.66 -7.81
N LEU A 50 4.16 -10.08 -6.61
CA LEU A 50 3.18 -10.36 -5.55
C LEU A 50 1.82 -9.74 -5.89
N CYS A 51 1.80 -8.48 -6.33
CA CYS A 51 0.57 -7.78 -6.70
C CYS A 51 -0.19 -8.51 -7.82
N GLU A 52 0.51 -8.93 -8.88
CA GLU A 52 -0.10 -9.68 -9.97
C GLU A 52 -0.68 -11.02 -9.51
N LYS A 53 0.06 -11.73 -8.64
CA LYS A 53 -0.40 -13.02 -8.09
C LYS A 53 -1.62 -12.86 -7.19
N LEU A 54 -1.67 -11.79 -6.39
CA LEU A 54 -2.82 -11.46 -5.55
C LEU A 54 -4.04 -11.11 -6.39
N CYS A 55 -3.90 -10.23 -7.39
CA CYS A 55 -5.01 -9.92 -8.30
C CYS A 55 -5.51 -11.12 -9.09
N GLY A 56 -4.66 -12.13 -9.37
CA GLY A 56 -5.08 -13.39 -9.97
C GLY A 56 -6.08 -14.20 -9.12
N LEU A 57 -6.23 -13.89 -7.82
CA LEU A 57 -7.26 -14.49 -6.98
C LEU A 57 -8.68 -14.10 -7.41
N ASN A 58 -8.85 -13.00 -8.16
CA ASN A 58 -10.15 -12.58 -8.69
C ASN A 58 -10.72 -13.59 -9.71
N ASP A 59 -9.88 -14.41 -10.33
CA ASP A 59 -10.31 -15.44 -11.29
C ASP A 59 -10.85 -16.70 -10.60
N HIS A 60 -10.65 -16.83 -9.27
CA HIS A 60 -11.13 -17.95 -8.49
C HIS A 60 -12.57 -17.74 -8.01
N LYS A 61 -13.45 -18.68 -8.35
CA LYS A 61 -14.88 -18.64 -8.00
C LYS A 61 -15.14 -18.53 -6.49
N ASP A 62 -14.25 -19.08 -5.67
CA ASP A 62 -14.37 -19.04 -4.21
C ASP A 62 -14.22 -17.62 -3.64
N PHE A 63 -13.66 -16.68 -4.41
CA PHE A 63 -13.45 -15.29 -4.01
C PHE A 63 -14.33 -14.30 -4.81
N ALA A 64 -15.27 -14.79 -5.63
CA ALA A 64 -16.09 -13.99 -6.54
C ALA A 64 -17.18 -13.12 -5.87
N ASN A 65 -17.11 -12.89 -4.56
CA ASN A 65 -18.04 -12.02 -3.84
C ASN A 65 -17.50 -10.59 -3.67
N ARG A 66 -16.23 -10.37 -4.01
CA ARG A 66 -15.51 -9.09 -3.89
C ARG A 66 -14.33 -9.06 -4.84
N HIS A 67 -14.04 -7.91 -5.40
CA HIS A 67 -12.90 -7.74 -6.31
C HIS A 67 -11.71 -7.18 -5.55
N LEU A 68 -10.57 -7.86 -5.62
CA LEU A 68 -9.33 -7.45 -4.99
C LEU A 68 -8.55 -6.46 -5.88
N ILE A 69 -8.33 -5.27 -5.33
CA ILE A 69 -7.42 -4.25 -5.84
C ILE A 69 -6.17 -4.26 -4.95
N VAL A 70 -4.99 -4.21 -5.56
CA VAL A 70 -3.73 -4.15 -4.81
C VAL A 70 -3.08 -2.80 -5.02
N VAL A 71 -2.61 -2.17 -3.94
CA VAL A 71 -1.99 -0.85 -3.96
C VAL A 71 -0.58 -0.95 -3.41
N SER A 72 0.41 -0.44 -4.14
CA SER A 72 1.82 -0.38 -3.70
C SER A 72 2.31 1.06 -3.77
N PHE A 73 3.19 1.44 -2.85
CA PHE A 73 3.79 2.78 -2.82
C PHE A 73 5.19 2.72 -2.22
N ASP A 74 6.01 3.73 -2.51
CA ASP A 74 7.34 3.83 -1.94
C ASP A 74 7.25 4.29 -0.48
N SER A 75 7.86 3.53 0.43
CA SER A 75 8.06 3.93 1.83
C SER A 75 8.89 5.22 1.91
N PRO A 76 8.85 5.96 3.05
CA PRO A 76 9.71 7.12 3.23
C PRO A 76 11.16 6.79 2.94
N ASN A 77 11.85 7.73 2.28
CA ASN A 77 13.25 7.61 1.91
C ASN A 77 13.58 6.42 0.97
N HIS A 78 12.60 5.88 0.24
CA HIS A 78 12.81 4.79 -0.74
C HIS A 78 12.24 5.16 -2.11
N GLY A 79 12.69 4.45 -3.16
CA GLY A 79 12.18 4.61 -4.52
C GLY A 79 12.09 6.06 -4.98
N SER A 80 10.90 6.48 -5.42
CA SER A 80 10.61 7.86 -5.85
C SER A 80 10.68 8.91 -4.74
N ARG A 81 10.74 8.49 -3.47
CA ARG A 81 10.84 9.35 -2.27
C ARG A 81 12.23 9.33 -1.63
N LEU A 82 13.24 8.79 -2.30
CA LEU A 82 14.61 8.72 -1.78
C LEU A 82 15.19 10.13 -1.62
N VAL A 83 15.63 10.47 -0.40
CA VAL A 83 16.26 11.76 -0.08
C VAL A 83 17.68 11.58 0.44
N ASN A 84 17.91 10.61 1.34
CA ASN A 84 19.21 10.30 1.92
C ASN A 84 19.45 8.79 1.96
N ALA A 85 20.22 8.26 1.02
CA ALA A 85 20.49 6.82 0.95
C ALA A 85 21.24 6.25 2.18
N GLU A 86 22.03 7.05 2.89
CA GLU A 86 22.79 6.59 4.05
C GLU A 86 21.90 6.29 5.26
N ALA A 87 20.80 7.06 5.41
CA ALA A 87 19.80 6.82 6.45
C ALA A 87 19.04 5.50 6.27
N ASN A 88 19.08 4.88 5.08
CA ASN A 88 18.50 3.54 4.87
C ASN A 88 19.45 2.40 5.25
N GLY A 89 20.73 2.70 5.48
CA GLY A 89 21.74 1.71 5.83
C GLY A 89 21.62 1.23 7.28
N GLY A 90 22.21 0.06 7.55
CA GLY A 90 22.47 -0.48 8.88
C GLY A 90 23.47 0.36 9.69
N TRP A 91 23.61 0.04 10.98
CA TRP A 91 24.61 0.66 11.87
C TRP A 91 26.00 0.73 11.26
N GLN A 92 26.45 -0.40 10.68
CA GLN A 92 27.65 -0.50 9.86
C GLN A 92 27.32 -1.36 8.65
N GLU A 93 27.26 -0.77 7.47
CA GLU A 93 26.91 -1.46 6.23
C GLU A 93 27.70 -0.87 5.06
N GLY A 94 28.36 -1.71 4.27
CA GLY A 94 29.10 -1.27 3.08
C GLY A 94 30.22 -0.25 3.36
N GLY A 95 30.85 -0.30 4.54
CA GLY A 95 31.89 0.66 4.94
C GLY A 95 31.37 2.03 5.37
N LYS A 96 30.04 2.19 5.48
CA LYS A 96 29.38 3.40 5.99
C LYS A 96 28.81 3.15 7.39
N THR A 97 28.70 4.22 8.17
CA THR A 97 28.10 4.17 9.51
C THR A 97 26.80 4.98 9.50
N ASN A 98 25.70 4.36 9.94
CA ASN A 98 24.47 5.07 10.28
C ASN A 98 24.30 5.08 11.79
N GLU A 99 24.76 6.15 12.46
CA GLU A 99 24.64 6.34 13.91
C GLU A 99 23.20 6.55 14.39
N ARG A 100 22.24 6.75 13.47
CA ARG A 100 20.82 6.93 13.78
C ARG A 100 19.98 5.75 13.31
N HIS A 101 20.60 4.63 12.95
CA HIS A 101 19.93 3.50 12.31
C HIS A 101 18.63 3.07 12.98
N ALA A 102 18.59 2.95 14.31
CA ALA A 102 17.36 2.57 15.01
C ALA A 102 16.24 3.61 14.85
N LEU A 103 16.56 4.90 14.93
CA LEU A 103 15.59 5.98 14.77
C LEU A 103 15.13 6.09 13.31
N ASP A 104 16.06 6.00 12.36
CA ASP A 104 15.74 6.02 10.93
C ASP A 104 14.84 4.82 10.58
N MET A 105 15.19 3.61 11.02
CA MET A 105 14.38 2.42 10.83
C MET A 105 12.98 2.57 11.44
N TRP A 106 12.90 2.98 12.71
CA TRP A 106 11.62 3.16 13.39
C TRP A 106 10.74 4.19 12.69
N SER A 107 11.30 5.34 12.33
CA SER A 107 10.56 6.40 11.64
C SER A 107 10.03 5.97 10.28
N MET A 108 10.80 5.19 9.50
CA MET A 108 10.35 4.63 8.23
C MET A 108 9.22 3.61 8.43
N LEU A 109 9.36 2.69 9.40
CA LEU A 109 8.34 1.69 9.71
C LEU A 109 7.02 2.35 10.16
N TYR A 110 7.11 3.23 11.14
CA TYR A 110 5.97 3.94 11.72
C TYR A 110 5.27 4.81 10.67
N SER A 111 6.02 5.58 9.89
CA SER A 111 5.45 6.45 8.86
C SER A 111 4.82 5.66 7.71
N THR A 112 5.42 4.53 7.30
CA THR A 112 4.79 3.64 6.31
C THR A 112 3.48 3.05 6.84
N ALA A 113 3.44 2.65 8.11
CA ALA A 113 2.21 2.14 8.74
C ALA A 113 1.11 3.22 8.79
N ARG A 114 1.45 4.45 9.24
CA ARG A 114 0.52 5.59 9.26
C ARG A 114 0.01 5.96 7.88
N THR A 115 0.89 5.92 6.88
CA THR A 115 0.51 6.17 5.48
C THR A 115 -0.57 5.21 5.01
N VAL A 116 -0.57 3.95 5.45
CA VAL A 116 -1.64 2.99 5.10
C VAL A 116 -2.98 3.49 5.64
N SER A 117 -3.05 3.88 6.92
CA SER A 117 -4.27 4.43 7.52
C SER A 117 -4.75 5.70 6.80
N GLU A 118 -3.85 6.66 6.56
CA GLU A 118 -4.19 7.89 5.86
C GLU A 118 -4.71 7.62 4.44
N LEU A 119 -4.14 6.63 3.74
CA LEU A 119 -4.64 6.21 2.43
C LEU A 119 -6.02 5.56 2.53
N MET A 120 -6.31 4.75 3.56
CA MET A 120 -7.63 4.15 3.73
C MET A 120 -8.74 5.20 3.79
N ASP A 121 -8.47 6.35 4.43
CA ASP A 121 -9.46 7.43 4.59
C ASP A 121 -9.83 8.12 3.26
N VAL A 122 -8.91 8.17 2.30
CA VAL A 122 -9.09 9.01 1.10
C VAL A 122 -9.06 8.25 -0.22
N ILE A 123 -8.38 7.10 -0.30
CA ILE A 123 -8.04 6.44 -1.58
C ILE A 123 -9.29 6.05 -2.37
N GLU A 124 -10.37 5.70 -1.68
CA GLU A 124 -11.59 5.23 -2.32
C GLU A 124 -12.18 6.25 -3.30
N HIS A 125 -12.19 7.53 -2.90
CA HIS A 125 -12.66 8.62 -3.76
C HIS A 125 -11.79 8.80 -5.01
N TYR A 126 -10.47 8.55 -4.90
CA TYR A 126 -9.56 8.60 -6.05
C TYR A 126 -9.76 7.42 -7.01
N LEU A 127 -10.16 6.25 -6.51
CA LEU A 127 -10.36 5.05 -7.33
C LEU A 127 -11.71 5.05 -8.04
N PHE A 128 -12.76 5.50 -7.37
CA PHE A 128 -14.14 5.32 -7.82
C PHE A 128 -14.93 6.62 -8.02
N GLY A 129 -14.35 7.78 -7.66
CA GLY A 129 -15.01 9.08 -7.73
C GLY A 129 -15.95 9.34 -6.53
N PRO A 130 -16.86 10.32 -6.64
CA PRO A 130 -17.89 10.55 -5.63
C PRO A 130 -18.82 9.34 -5.53
N LEU A 131 -19.01 8.84 -4.33
CA LEU A 131 -19.79 7.64 -4.05
C LEU A 131 -20.97 7.96 -3.14
N ASP A 132 -22.07 7.25 -3.36
CA ASP A 132 -23.24 7.24 -2.49
C ASP A 132 -23.03 6.43 -1.20
N ARG A 133 -22.11 5.47 -1.24
CA ARG A 133 -21.72 4.58 -0.14
C ARG A 133 -20.33 4.01 -0.39
N ALA A 134 -19.64 3.64 0.69
CA ALA A 134 -18.37 2.94 0.59
C ALA A 134 -18.49 1.65 -0.25
N ARG A 135 -17.51 1.43 -1.13
CA ARG A 135 -17.28 0.29 -2.01
C ARG A 135 -16.27 -0.67 -1.40
N VAL A 136 -15.31 -0.18 -0.61
CA VAL A 136 -14.29 -1.02 0.01
C VAL A 136 -14.84 -1.63 1.30
N GLU A 137 -15.16 -2.92 1.25
CA GLU A 137 -15.70 -3.64 2.41
C GLU A 137 -14.60 -4.32 3.25
N THR A 138 -13.40 -4.48 2.70
CA THR A 138 -12.31 -5.17 3.40
C THR A 138 -10.97 -4.57 3.02
N TRP A 139 -10.16 -4.37 4.04
CA TRP A 139 -8.82 -3.85 3.95
C TRP A 139 -7.81 -4.91 4.37
N GLY A 140 -6.69 -4.96 3.67
CA GLY A 140 -5.58 -5.83 3.98
C GLY A 140 -4.26 -5.10 3.80
N VAL A 141 -3.23 -5.59 4.48
CA VAL A 141 -1.85 -5.13 4.30
C VAL A 141 -0.92 -6.33 4.34
N VAL A 142 0.02 -6.37 3.40
CA VAL A 142 1.07 -7.38 3.31
C VAL A 142 2.40 -6.69 3.03
N GLY A 143 3.49 -7.26 3.50
CA GLY A 143 4.80 -6.71 3.19
C GLY A 143 5.95 -7.67 3.42
N PHE A 144 7.12 -7.30 2.90
CA PHE A 144 8.35 -8.08 3.00
C PHE A 144 9.40 -7.34 3.82
N SER A 145 10.09 -8.03 4.73
CA SER A 145 11.18 -7.45 5.56
C SER A 145 10.72 -6.18 6.30
N MET A 146 11.30 -5.01 6.03
CA MET A 146 10.83 -3.72 6.55
C MET A 146 9.33 -3.50 6.29
N GLY A 147 8.84 -3.77 5.06
CA GLY A 147 7.43 -3.68 4.74
C GLY A 147 6.56 -4.65 5.54
N GLY A 148 7.08 -5.81 5.93
CA GLY A 148 6.37 -6.76 6.79
C GLY A 148 6.22 -6.25 8.23
N HIS A 149 7.25 -5.60 8.77
CA HIS A 149 7.17 -4.94 10.08
C HIS A 149 6.19 -3.76 10.05
N ALA A 150 6.21 -2.96 8.97
CA ALA A 150 5.25 -1.88 8.78
C ALA A 150 3.80 -2.39 8.63
N ALA A 151 3.60 -3.52 7.93
CA ALA A 151 2.30 -4.17 7.82
C ALA A 151 1.76 -4.62 9.20
N PHE A 152 2.63 -5.19 10.04
CA PHE A 152 2.27 -5.57 11.41
C PHE A 152 1.88 -4.34 12.25
N LEU A 153 2.64 -3.24 12.15
CA LEU A 153 2.31 -1.99 12.83
C LEU A 153 0.97 -1.42 12.35
N ALA A 154 0.75 -1.34 11.03
CA ALA A 154 -0.51 -0.83 10.47
C ALA A 154 -1.72 -1.63 10.96
N ALA A 155 -1.61 -2.97 11.02
CA ALA A 155 -2.66 -3.82 11.54
C ALA A 155 -2.88 -3.67 13.06
N ALA A 156 -1.83 -3.36 13.82
CA ALA A 156 -1.90 -3.18 15.27
C ALA A 156 -2.40 -1.78 15.68
N GLU A 157 -2.22 -0.75 14.83
CA GLU A 157 -2.55 0.64 15.16
C GLU A 157 -4.05 0.96 15.13
N GLY A 158 -4.92 0.03 14.73
CA GLY A 158 -6.37 0.09 14.90
C GLY A 158 -6.99 1.45 14.57
N THR A 159 -7.25 1.72 13.28
CA THR A 159 -8.08 2.87 12.89
C THR A 159 -9.52 2.41 12.67
N GLU A 160 -10.44 2.91 13.51
CA GLU A 160 -11.82 3.07 13.07
C GLU A 160 -11.82 4.14 11.96
N PRO A 161 -12.43 3.88 10.79
CA PRO A 161 -12.51 4.90 9.75
C PRO A 161 -13.33 6.09 10.28
N VAL A 162 -12.73 7.27 10.32
CA VAL A 162 -13.41 8.52 10.67
C VAL A 162 -13.58 9.34 9.41
N MET A 163 -14.69 9.11 8.71
CA MET A 163 -15.31 10.13 7.87
C MET A 163 -16.83 10.06 8.04
N ASP A 164 -17.31 10.54 9.19
CA ASP A 164 -18.63 11.15 9.26
C ASP A 164 -18.47 12.60 8.82
N VAL A 165 -18.77 12.84 7.54
CA VAL A 165 -19.03 14.18 7.02
C VAL A 165 -20.53 14.33 6.83
N ASP A 166 -21.22 14.57 7.94
CA ASP A 166 -22.52 15.22 7.96
C ASP A 166 -22.40 16.71 7.59
#